data_AF-A0A7X9ZLJ9-F1
#
_entry.id   AF-A0A7X9ZLJ9-F1
#
_cell.length_a   1.000
_cell.length_b   1.000
_cell.length_c   1.000
_cell.angle_alpha   90.00
_cell.angle_beta   90.00
_cell.angle_gamma   90.00
#
_symmetry.space_group_name_H-M   'P 1'
#
loop_
_entity.id
_entity.type
_entity.pdbx_description
1 polymer ?
#
loop_
_entity_poly.entity_id
_entity_poly.type
_entity_poly.pdbx_seq_one_letter_code
_entity_poly.pdbx_strand_id
1 'polypeptide(L)' 'MDDNLDSSNPAHVAPISFSDPEESDRETRAETLRAQAARCRRLCSSVLDPRTRDSLTNMAEEYEAEAARLNAGD' A
#
# COMPACT_ATOMS: atom_id res chain seq x y z
N MET A 1 -32.92 -38.17 -32.99
CA MET A 1 -32.50 -38.38 -31.59
C MET A 1 -30.99 -38.48 -31.64
N ASP A 2 -30.33 -37.34 -31.46
CA ASP A 2 -28.91 -37.27 -31.19
C ASP A 2 -28.76 -36.23 -30.08
N ASP A 3 -28.86 -36.77 -28.86
CA ASP A 3 -28.27 -36.23 -27.64
C ASP A 3 -26.81 -35.85 -27.92
N ASN A 4 -26.38 -34.64 -27.57
CA ASN A 4 -25.75 -34.41 -26.26
C ASN A 4 -25.21 -32.96 -26.19
N LEU A 5 -25.78 -32.18 -25.27
CA LEU A 5 -25.18 -30.98 -24.70
C LEU A 5 -24.01 -31.43 -23.81
N ASP A 6 -22.77 -31.05 -24.11
CA ASP A 6 -21.85 -30.49 -23.10
C ASP A 6 -20.55 -30.03 -23.76
N SER A 7 -20.30 -28.73 -23.68
CA SER A 7 -18.97 -28.21 -23.40
C SER A 7 -19.18 -26.77 -22.96
N SER A 8 -19.64 -26.69 -21.72
CA SER A 8 -19.47 -25.55 -20.85
C SER A 8 -18.06 -24.97 -20.99
N ASN A 9 -17.95 -23.77 -21.56
CA ASN A 9 -16.98 -22.80 -21.06
C ASN A 9 -17.40 -21.38 -21.45
N PRO A 10 -18.28 -20.71 -20.66
CA PRO A 10 -18.25 -19.26 -20.65
C PRO A 10 -16.93 -18.90 -19.96
N ALA A 11 -15.90 -18.62 -20.75
CA ALA A 11 -14.75 -17.87 -20.27
C ALA A 11 -15.28 -16.51 -19.81
N HIS A 12 -15.76 -16.45 -18.57
CA HIS A 12 -15.81 -15.25 -17.76
C HIS A 12 -14.35 -14.81 -17.61
N VAL A 13 -13.83 -14.17 -18.64
CA VAL A 13 -12.73 -13.22 -18.50
C VAL A 13 -13.29 -12.19 -17.54
N ALA A 14 -12.95 -12.36 -16.26
CA ALA A 14 -13.11 -11.31 -15.28
C ALA A 14 -12.54 -10.04 -15.92
N PRO A 15 -13.22 -8.89 -15.83
CA PRO A 15 -12.61 -7.65 -16.27
C PRO A 15 -11.30 -7.55 -15.50
N ILE A 16 -10.19 -7.58 -16.23
CA ILE A 16 -8.91 -7.15 -15.68
C ILE A 16 -9.20 -5.70 -15.31
N SER A 17 -9.44 -5.48 -14.03
CA SER A 17 -9.58 -4.14 -13.49
C SER A 17 -8.21 -3.52 -13.74
N PHE A 18 -8.10 -2.77 -14.83
CA PHE A 18 -7.01 -1.85 -15.06
C PHE A 18 -7.17 -0.81 -13.96
N SER A 19 -6.73 -1.14 -12.74
CA SER A 19 -6.48 -0.14 -11.72
C SER A 19 -5.62 0.92 -12.40
N ASP A 20 -6.07 2.15 -12.29
CA ASP A 20 -5.43 3.30 -12.92
C ASP A 20 -3.92 3.23 -12.60
N PRO A 21 -3.00 3.38 -13.56
CA PRO A 21 -1.56 3.32 -13.26
C PRO A 21 -1.17 4.31 -12.14
N GLU A 22 -1.87 5.45 -12.06
CA GLU A 22 -1.74 6.44 -11.01
C GLU A 22 -2.19 5.93 -9.62
N GLU A 23 -3.20 5.06 -9.57
CA GLU A 23 -3.69 4.42 -8.33
C GLU A 23 -2.68 3.40 -7.81
N SER A 24 -2.10 2.60 -8.71
CA SER A 24 -1.03 1.64 -8.37
C SER A 24 0.24 2.34 -7.87
N ASP A 25 0.60 3.49 -8.46
CA ASP A 25 1.74 4.29 -8.03
C ASP A 25 1.50 4.96 -6.67
N ARG A 26 0.28 5.46 -6.44
CA ARG A 26 -0.16 6.04 -5.16
C ARG A 26 -0.14 5.01 -4.04
N GLU A 27 -0.62 3.79 -4.30
CA GLU A 27 -0.58 2.67 -3.36
C GLU A 27 0.86 2.25 -3.01
N THR A 28 1.70 2.07 -4.03
CA THR A 28 3.13 1.72 -3.85
C THR A 28 3.87 2.78 -3.02
N ARG A 29 3.57 4.06 -3.27
CA ARG A 29 4.12 5.18 -2.52
C ARG A 29 3.64 5.19 -1.06
N ALA A 30 2.35 4.95 -0.82
CA ALA A 30 1.80 4.83 0.53
C ALA A 30 2.45 3.68 1.32
N GLU A 31 2.67 2.53 0.68
CA GLU A 31 3.36 1.40 1.29
C GLU A 31 4.81 1.72 1.64
N THR A 32 5.53 2.38 0.73
CA THR A 32 6.91 2.84 0.95
C THR A 32 7.00 3.78 2.16
N LEU A 33 6.07 4.72 2.29
CA LEU A 33 6.00 5.64 3.42
C LEU A 33 5.73 4.91 4.74
N ARG A 34 4.82 3.94 4.77
CA ARG A 34 4.59 3.08 5.95
C ARG A 34 5.84 2.31 6.35
N ALA A 35 6.58 1.78 5.38
CA ALA A 35 7.83 1.08 5.64
C ALA A 35 8.90 2.02 6.25
N GLN A 36 8.97 3.26 5.78
CA GLN A 36 9.87 4.28 6.34
C GLN A 36 9.47 4.66 7.78
N ALA A 37 8.18 4.85 8.05
CA ALA A 37 7.69 5.10 9.40
C ALA A 37 8.05 3.97 10.37
N ALA A 38 7.82 2.71 9.97
CA ALA A 38 8.18 1.54 10.75
C ALA A 38 9.70 1.49 11.03
N ARG A 39 10.53 1.85 10.03
CA ARG A 39 11.98 1.95 10.20
C ARG A 39 12.36 3.04 11.20
N CYS A 40 11.77 4.22 11.13
CA CYS A 40 12.02 5.31 12.09
C CYS A 40 11.66 4.89 13.53
N ARG A 41 10.52 4.21 13.72
CA ARG A 41 10.13 3.68 15.04
C ARG A 41 11.13 2.65 15.57
N ARG A 42 11.62 1.76 14.70
CA ARG A 42 12.62 0.75 15.05
C ARG A 42 13.98 1.37 15.39
N LEU A 43 14.37 2.45 14.70
CA LEU A 43 15.56 3.21 15.04
C LEU A 43 15.40 3.95 16.37
N CYS A 44 14.22 4.52 16.63
CA CYS A 44 13.92 5.22 17.88
C CYS A 44 14.08 4.31 19.11
N SER A 45 13.79 3.01 19.01
CA SER A 45 14.02 2.05 20.10
C SER A 45 15.50 1.78 20.40
N SER A 46 16.41 2.07 19.45
CA SER A 46 17.84 1.77 19.56
C SER A 46 18.70 3.01 19.81
N VAL A 47 18.13 4.22 19.66
CA VAL A 47 18.83 5.49 19.83
C VAL A 47 18.68 5.97 21.27
N LEU A 48 19.78 6.38 21.90
CA LEU A 48 19.80 6.90 23.27
C LEU A 48 19.67 8.43 23.32
N ASP A 49 20.03 9.12 22.24
CA ASP A 49 19.95 10.58 22.14
C ASP A 49 18.48 11.05 22.06
N PRO A 50 17.98 11.82 23.04
CA PRO A 50 16.57 12.24 23.06
C PRO A 50 16.17 13.07 21.84
N ARG A 51 17.03 13.99 21.37
CA ARG A 51 16.74 14.84 20.21
C ARG A 51 16.57 14.03 18.94
N THR A 52 17.43 13.04 18.74
CA THR A 52 17.35 12.12 17.60
C THR A 52 16.11 11.24 17.69
N ARG A 53 15.71 10.80 18.90
CA ARG A 53 14.45 10.08 19.10
C ARG A 53 13.23 10.92 18.76
N ASP A 54 13.19 12.17 19.20
CA ASP A 54 12.10 13.09 18.90
C ASP A 54 12.02 13.33 17.39
N SER A 55 13.15 13.56 16.73
CA SER A 55 13.21 13.71 15.27
C SER A 55 12.73 12.46 14.53
N LEU A 56 13.17 11.26 14.93
CA LEU A 56 12.70 9.99 14.34
C LEU A 56 11.20 9.77 14.56
N THR A 57 10.67 10.21 15.70
CA THR A 57 9.25 10.10 16.02
C THR A 57 8.44 11.02 15.12
N ASN A 58 8.83 12.29 15.01
CA ASN A 58 8.17 13.25 14.11
C ASN A 58 8.21 12.77 12.65
N MET A 59 9.36 12.27 12.17
CA MET A 59 9.45 11.73 10.81
C MET A 59 8.52 10.52 10.59
N ALA A 60 8.40 9.64 11.59
CA ALA A 60 7.48 8.50 11.48
C ALA A 60 6.02 8.94 11.38
N GLU A 61 5.63 9.96 12.16
CA GLU A 61 4.29 10.54 12.12
C GLU A 61 4.00 11.23 10.78
N GLU A 62 4.95 11.99 10.24
CA GLU A 62 4.84 12.63 8.93
C GLU A 62 4.67 11.59 7.80
N TYR A 63 5.45 10.51 7.82
CA TYR A 63 5.31 9.43 6.84
C TYR A 63 3.97 8.70 6.94
N GLU A 64 3.48 8.44 8.15
CA GLU A 64 2.15 7.84 8.36
C GLU A 64 1.03 8.76 7.89
N ALA A 65 1.13 10.06 8.18
CA ALA A 65 0.16 11.06 7.73
C ALA A 65 0.12 11.15 6.20
N GLU A 66 1.28 11.20 5.53
CA GLU A 66 1.34 11.26 4.07
C GLU A 66 0.82 9.95 3.43
N ALA A 67 1.14 8.80 4.00
CA ALA A 67 0.59 7.51 3.54
C ALA A 67 -0.94 7.46 3.68
N ALA A 68 -1.48 8.01 4.78
CA ALA A 68 -2.92 8.11 4.99
C ALA A 68 -3.58 9.05 3.97
N ARG A 69 -2.96 10.18 3.64
CA ARG A 69 -3.44 11.12 2.61
C ARG A 69 -3.49 10.49 1.23
N LEU A 70 -2.43 9.76 0.86
CA LEU A 70 -2.39 9.04 -0.42
C LEU A 70 -3.50 7.98 -0.50
N ASN A 71 -3.75 7.23 0.56
CA ASN A 71 -4.86 6.26 0.59
C ASN A 71 -6.26 6.90 0.65
N ALA A 72 -6.39 8.12 1.18
CA ALA A 72 -7.68 8.79 1.32
C ALA A 72 -8.23 9.34 -0.02
N GLY A 73 -7.44 9.34 -1.10
CA GLY A 73 -7.94 9.67 -2.43
C GLY A 73 -8.21 11.16 -2.66
N ASP A 74 -7.44 12.07 -2.05
CA ASP A 74 -7.51 13.51 -2.37
C ASP A 74 -7.01 13.80 -3.80
#